data_AF-A0A154P8C7-F1
#
_entry.id   AF-A0A154P8C7-F1
#
_cell.length_a   1.000
_cell.length_b   1.000
_cell.length_c   1.000
_cell.angle_alpha   90.00
_cell.angle_beta   90.00
_cell.angle_gamma   90.00
#
_symmetry.space_group_name_H-M   'P 1'
#
loop_
_entity.id
_entity.type
_entity.pdbx_description
1 polymer ?
#
loop_
_entity_poly.entity_id
_entity_poly.type
_entity_poly.pdbx_seq_one_letter_code
_entity_poly.pdbx_strand_id
1 'polypeptide(L)'
;IGRGGLVSWPPRPPDLTPLDLFLWGALKNAVYQEVPTTPENMKQRIIAACARISSETIRHTRDAAIRRLQLCIDANGYHFEHLL
;
A
#
# COMPACT_ATOMS: atom_id res chain seq x y z
N ILE A 1 1.82 9.78 12.34
CA ILE A 1 3.12 9.22 11.92
C ILE A 1 4.18 10.29 12.17
N GLY A 2 5.18 10.00 13.00
CA GLY A 2 6.08 10.99 13.62
C GLY A 2 7.24 11.44 12.73
N ARG A 3 7.52 12.76 12.78
CA ARG A 3 8.60 13.47 12.06
C ARG A 3 9.97 13.34 12.75
N GLY A 4 10.39 12.13 13.11
CA GLY A 4 11.60 11.93 13.92
C GLY A 4 12.44 10.68 13.59
N GLY A 5 12.17 10.03 12.46
CA GLY A 5 13.00 8.92 11.98
C GLY A 5 14.29 9.40 11.32
N LEU A 6 15.31 8.53 11.25
CA LEU A 6 16.62 8.78 10.62
C LEU A 6 16.55 9.20 9.14
N VAL A 7 15.38 9.08 8.52
CA VAL A 7 15.12 9.40 7.12
C VAL A 7 14.22 10.64 7.07
N SER A 8 14.78 11.73 6.52
CA SER A 8 14.01 12.94 6.21
C SER A 8 13.07 12.63 5.05
N TRP A 9 11.79 12.42 5.33
CA TRP A 9 10.78 12.22 4.30
C TRP A 9 10.29 13.58 3.79
N PRO A 10 10.11 13.76 2.47
CA PRO A 10 9.55 14.99 1.92
C PRO A 10 8.15 15.26 2.49
N PRO A 11 7.70 16.53 2.53
CA PRO A 11 6.47 16.97 3.23
C PRO A 11 5.17 16.32 2.75
N ARG A 12 5.20 15.61 1.62
CA ARG A 12 4.20 14.63 1.20
C ARG A 12 4.94 13.50 0.46
N PRO A 13 5.32 12.39 1.11
CA PRO A 13 5.66 11.21 0.36
C PRO A 13 4.37 10.78 -0.35
N PRO A 14 4.33 10.68 -1.70
CA PRO A 14 3.17 10.16 -2.38
C PRO A 14 3.04 8.68 -2.03
N ASP A 15 2.28 8.38 -0.96
CA ASP A 15 1.96 7.04 -0.44
C ASP A 15 3.03 5.99 -0.78
N LEU A 16 4.29 6.24 -0.39
CA LEU A 16 5.42 5.46 -0.91
C LEU A 16 5.51 4.06 -0.29
N THR A 17 4.63 3.72 0.64
CA THR A 17 4.58 2.38 1.20
C THR A 17 3.79 1.45 0.24
N PRO A 18 4.43 0.43 -0.37
CA PRO A 18 3.75 -0.60 -1.16
C PRO A 18 2.54 -1.20 -0.43
N LEU A 19 2.69 -1.32 0.89
CA LEU A 19 1.66 -1.82 1.79
C LEU A 19 0.44 -0.89 1.82
N ASP A 20 0.63 0.40 2.04
CA ASP A 20 -0.48 1.35 2.14
C ASP A 20 -1.19 1.57 0.79
N LEU A 21 -0.47 1.53 -0.33
CA LEU A 21 -1.08 1.67 -1.66
C LEU A 21 -1.84 0.42 -2.11
N PHE A 22 -1.21 -0.75 -2.03
CA PHE A 22 -1.75 -1.96 -2.64
C PHE A 22 -2.49 -2.83 -1.62
N LEU A 23 -1.88 -3.10 -0.46
CA LEU A 23 -2.48 -4.00 0.53
C LEU A 23 -3.77 -3.40 1.07
N TRP A 24 -3.78 -2.10 1.39
CA TRP A 24 -4.99 -1.47 1.91
C TRP A 24 -6.14 -1.46 0.89
N GLY A 25 -5.85 -1.13 -0.38
CA GLY A 25 -6.85 -1.17 -1.45
C GLY A 25 -7.41 -2.57 -1.69
N ALA A 26 -6.54 -3.58 -1.76
CA ALA A 26 -6.92 -4.98 -1.95
C ALA A 26 -7.72 -5.54 -0.77
N LEU A 27 -7.26 -5.28 0.47
CA LEU A 27 -7.97 -5.71 1.67
C LEU A 27 -9.31 -5.01 1.80
N LYS A 28 -9.40 -3.72 1.52
CA LYS A 28 -10.67 -2.99 1.56
C LYS A 28 -11.67 -3.57 0.57
N ASN A 29 -11.26 -3.84 -0.66
CA ASN A 29 -12.14 -4.46 -1.65
C ASN A 29 -12.63 -5.84 -1.19
N ALA A 30 -11.75 -6.69 -0.66
CA ALA A 30 -12.13 -8.02 -0.19
C ALA A 30 -13.01 -8.00 1.09
N VAL A 31 -12.67 -7.15 2.05
CA VAL A 31 -13.33 -7.05 3.37
C VAL A 31 -14.65 -6.27 3.30
N TYR A 32 -14.88 -5.46 2.27
CA TYR A 32 -16.13 -4.71 2.09
C TYR A 32 -16.96 -5.17 0.88
N GLN A 33 -16.57 -6.27 0.22
CA GLN A 33 -17.36 -6.86 -0.88
C GLN A 33 -18.80 -7.21 -0.45
N GLU A 34 -18.95 -7.70 0.77
CA GLU A 34 -20.25 -7.93 1.43
C GLU A 34 -20.48 -6.90 2.54
N VAL A 35 -21.75 -6.64 2.85
CA VAL A 35 -22.17 -5.72 3.90
C VAL A 35 -21.45 -6.02 5.22
N PRO A 36 -20.79 -5.03 5.85
CA PRO A 36 -20.18 -5.21 7.15
C PRO A 36 -21.20 -5.65 8.19
N THR A 37 -20.88 -6.69 8.96
CA THR A 37 -21.76 -7.23 9.99
C THR A 37 -21.18 -6.99 11.37
N THR A 38 -20.74 -8.04 12.06
CA THR A 38 -20.19 -7.97 13.42
C THR A 38 -18.68 -7.73 13.40
N PRO A 39 -18.10 -7.14 14.47
CA PRO A 39 -16.66 -6.97 14.57
C PRO A 39 -15.88 -8.28 14.40
N GLU A 40 -16.43 -9.39 14.91
CA GLU A 40 -15.79 -10.70 14.82
C GLU A 40 -15.79 -11.25 13.38
N ASN A 41 -16.91 -11.10 12.67
CA ASN A 41 -16.98 -11.44 11.25
C ASN A 41 -16.00 -10.58 10.43
N MET A 42 -15.90 -9.29 10.72
CA MET A 42 -14.96 -8.38 10.04
C MET A 42 -13.50 -8.80 10.28
N LYS A 43 -13.12 -9.19 11.51
CA LYS A 43 -11.78 -9.72 11.80
C LYS A 43 -11.51 -11.00 11.00
N GLN A 44 -12.45 -11.93 10.95
CA GLN A 44 -12.30 -13.17 10.18
C GLN A 44 -12.13 -12.89 8.69
N ARG A 45 -12.88 -11.92 8.15
CA ARG A 45 -12.75 -11.49 6.75
C ARG A 45 -11.38 -10.87 6.46
N ILE A 46 -10.83 -10.07 7.37
CA ILE A 46 -9.47 -9.53 7.24
C ILE A 46 -8.44 -10.67 7.21
N ILE A 47 -8.53 -11.61 8.14
CA ILE A 47 -7.61 -12.77 8.20
C ILE A 47 -7.70 -13.59 6.92
N ALA A 48 -8.92 -13.90 6.45
CA ALA A 48 -9.14 -14.64 5.22
C ALA A 48 -8.62 -13.89 3.98
N ALA A 49 -8.83 -12.57 3.91
CA ALA A 49 -8.31 -11.73 2.84
C ALA A 49 -6.78 -11.73 2.82
N CYS A 50 -6.13 -11.59 3.98
CA CYS A 50 -4.67 -11.69 4.10
C CYS A 50 -4.14 -13.06 3.66
N ALA A 51 -4.80 -14.15 4.06
CA ALA A 51 -4.39 -15.51 3.70
C ALA A 51 -4.50 -15.80 2.18
N ARG A 52 -5.36 -15.08 1.47
CA ARG A 52 -5.54 -15.21 0.01
C ARG A 52 -4.49 -14.44 -0.80
N ILE A 53 -3.69 -13.59 -0.16
CA ILE A 53 -2.65 -12.84 -0.85
C ILE A 53 -1.50 -13.79 -1.17
N SER A 54 -1.27 -14.00 -2.46
CA SER A 54 -0.18 -14.84 -2.94
C SER A 54 1.17 -14.14 -2.81
N SER A 55 2.23 -14.93 -2.68
CA SER A 55 3.62 -14.44 -2.71
C SER A 55 3.96 -13.68 -3.99
N GLU A 56 3.34 -14.05 -5.11
CA GLU A 56 3.47 -13.36 -6.39
C GLU A 56 2.91 -11.94 -6.32
N THR A 57 1.72 -11.77 -5.76
CA THR A 57 1.11 -10.45 -5.54
C THR A 57 1.98 -9.56 -4.64
N ILE A 58 2.57 -10.14 -3.59
CA ILE A 58 3.52 -9.42 -2.71
C ILE A 58 4.76 -8.97 -3.51
N ARG A 59 5.30 -9.85 -4.36
CA ARG A 59 6.46 -9.53 -5.21
C ARG A 59 6.14 -8.40 -6.19
N HIS A 60 5.03 -8.47 -6.93
CA HIS A 60 4.62 -7.40 -7.84
C HIS A 60 4.42 -6.07 -7.12
N THR A 61 3.82 -6.10 -5.93
CA THR A 61 3.62 -4.92 -5.10
C THR A 61 4.95 -4.28 -4.69
N ARG A 62 5.91 -5.11 -4.26
CA ARG A 62 7.27 -4.68 -3.93
C ARG A 62 7.95 -4.03 -5.14
N ASP A 63 7.93 -4.70 -6.29
CA ASP A 63 8.58 -4.21 -7.51
C ASP A 63 7.96 -2.89 -7.99
N ALA A 64 6.63 -2.77 -7.92
CA ALA A 64 5.92 -1.56 -8.27
C ALA A 64 6.24 -0.38 -7.33
N ALA A 65 6.50 -0.64 -6.05
CA ALA A 65 6.95 0.40 -5.12
C ALA A 65 8.40 0.80 -5.34
N ILE A 66 9.30 -0.15 -5.62
CA ILE A 66 10.68 0.16 -6.01
C ILE A 66 10.69 1.04 -7.26
N ARG A 67 9.88 0.71 -8.27
CA ARG A 67 9.72 1.55 -9.47
C ARG A 67 9.24 2.97 -9.13
N ARG A 68 8.23 3.11 -8.26
CA ARG A 68 7.73 4.42 -7.80
C ARG A 68 8.80 5.23 -7.09
N LEU A 69 9.57 4.60 -6.20
CA LEU A 69 10.69 5.24 -5.50
C LEU A 69 11.76 5.72 -6.49
N GLN A 70 12.09 4.91 -7.49
CA GLN A 70 13.04 5.31 -8.52
C GLN A 70 12.55 6.52 -9.32
N LEU A 71 11.28 6.51 -9.77
CA LEU A 71 10.68 7.64 -10.47
C LEU A 71 10.66 8.91 -9.62
N CYS A 72 10.44 8.79 -8.31
CA CYS A 72 10.53 9.91 -7.38
C CYS A 72 11.94 10.50 -7.31
N ILE A 73 12.97 9.64 -7.27
CA ILE A 73 14.38 10.05 -7.27
C ILE A 73 14.72 10.74 -8.60
N ASP A 74 14.34 10.14 -9.73
CA ASP A 74 14.60 10.68 -11.07
C ASP A 74 13.89 12.03 -11.28
N ALA A 75 12.70 12.20 -10.70
CA ALA A 75 11.97 13.45 -10.66
C ALA A 75 12.45 14.42 -9.57
N ASN A 76 13.54 14.14 -8.86
CA ASN A 76 14.06 14.95 -7.74
C ASN A 76 12.98 15.33 -6.70
N GLY A 77 12.04 14.41 -6.43
CA GLY A 77 10.92 14.61 -5.52
C GLY A 77 9.72 15.39 -6.08
N TYR A 78 9.72 15.79 -7.36
CA TYR A 78 8.55 16.38 -8.02
C TYR A 78 7.50 15.33 -8.40
N HIS A 79 6.30 15.77 -8.79
CA HIS A 79 5.20 14.89 -9.20
C HIS A 79 5.58 14.03 -10.42
N PHE A 80 5.55 12.71 -10.24
CA PHE A 80 5.90 11.72 -11.27
C PHE A 80 4.72 10.80 -11.65
N GLU A 81 3.51 11.13 -11.19
CA GLU A 81 2.30 10.31 -11.43
C GLU A 81 1.97 10.16 -12.92
N HIS A 82 2.37 11.11 -13.76
CA HIS A 82 2.23 11.04 -15.22
C HIS A 82 3.15 10.01 -15.90
N LEU A 83 4.11 9.45 -15.16
CA LEU A 83 5.08 8.43 -15.63
C LEU A 83 4.72 7.01 -15.15
N LEU A 84 3.66 6.87 -14.34
CA LEU A 84 3.30 5.62 -13.69
C LEU A 84 2.49 4.68 -14.57
#